data_AF-A0A8H6SPS9-F1
#
_entry.id   AF-A0A8H6SPS9-F1
#
_cell.length_a   1.000
_cell.length_b   1.000
_cell.length_c   1.000
_cell.angle_alpha   90.00
_cell.angle_beta   90.00
_cell.angle_gamma   90.00
#
_symmetry.space_group_name_H-M   'P 1'
#
loop_
_entity.id
_entity.type
_entity.pdbx_description
1 polymer ?
#
loop_
_entity_poly.entity_id
_entity_poly.type
_entity_poly.pdbx_seq_one_letter_code
_entity_poly.pdbx_strand_id
1 'polypeptide(L)'
;MSFSKVGRAKVAAHLLLLLLNIIVLALSTRVNLYQDFFFIADRFPFVLSIITFALVGTMTFVDFCFNSSYTGRPQFEIGVFSVLGIFWLAFNAFSSSRWQSVPLNCGVIPSDFPDTIQWCQELAALRILVWIEWLMFFFTTIITLRYSITQSNLGNKHIFRMPLSRYDPSIRPDENTDFVEYGRDSQFLPYAKMN
;
A
#
# COMPACT_ATOMS: atom_id res chain seq x y z
N MET A 1 -15.09 0.02 16.75
CA MET A 1 -14.15 -1.08 16.44
C MET A 1 -12.77 -0.67 16.95
N SER A 2 -12.12 -1.46 17.80
CA SER A 2 -10.81 -1.12 18.36
C SER A 2 -9.71 -1.77 17.51
N PHE A 3 -8.80 -0.98 16.95
CA PHE A 3 -7.62 -1.49 16.24
C PHE A 3 -6.56 -1.97 17.23
N SER A 4 -5.90 -3.09 16.92
CA SER A 4 -4.76 -3.54 17.72
C SER A 4 -3.60 -2.53 17.62
N LYS A 5 -2.62 -2.58 18.54
CA LYS A 5 -1.44 -1.69 18.46
C LYS A 5 -0.71 -1.86 17.12
N VAL A 6 -0.56 -3.10 16.67
CA VAL A 6 0.04 -3.45 15.37
C VAL A 6 -0.86 -3.00 14.22
N GLY A 7 -2.17 -3.20 14.35
CA GLY A 7 -3.13 -2.73 13.35
C GLY A 7 -3.11 -1.22 13.13
N ARG A 8 -2.96 -0.43 14.20
CA ARG A 8 -2.80 1.02 14.10
C ARG A 8 -1.52 1.42 13.37
N ALA A 9 -0.40 0.77 13.69
CA ALA A 9 0.87 1.03 13.00
C ALA A 9 0.79 0.67 11.50
N LYS A 10 0.16 -0.45 11.18
CA LYS A 10 -0.11 -0.89 9.80
C LYS A 10 -0.98 0.13 9.04
N VAL A 11 -2.12 0.52 9.60
CA VAL A 11 -3.01 1.51 8.97
C VAL A 11 -2.28 2.84 8.79
N ALA A 12 -1.52 3.29 9.78
CA ALA A 12 -0.71 4.51 9.65
C ALA A 12 0.31 4.40 8.50
N ALA A 13 0.98 3.24 8.35
CA ALA A 13 1.89 3.00 7.24
C ALA A 13 1.19 3.06 5.88
N HIS A 14 -0.01 2.47 5.74
CA HIS A 14 -0.79 2.54 4.50
C HIS A 14 -1.24 3.96 4.17
N LEU A 15 -1.72 4.72 5.17
CA LEU A 15 -2.13 6.11 4.97
C LEU A 15 -0.95 7.00 4.59
N LEU A 16 0.21 6.80 5.22
CA LEU A 16 1.44 7.50 4.87
C LEU A 16 1.88 7.17 3.44
N LEU A 17 1.79 5.89 3.05
CA LEU A 17 2.10 5.45 1.69
C LEU A 17 1.15 6.10 0.67
N LEU A 18 -0.16 6.12 0.96
CA LEU A 18 -1.15 6.78 0.09
C LEU A 18 -0.90 8.29 -0.04
N LEU A 19 -0.56 8.96 1.06
CA LEU A 19 -0.20 10.39 1.02
C LEU A 19 1.02 10.64 0.15
N LEU A 20 2.09 9.86 0.34
CA LEU A 20 3.30 9.95 -0.47
C LEU A 20 3.01 9.71 -1.95
N ASN A 21 2.22 8.68 -2.25
CA ASN A 21 1.82 8.33 -3.60
C ASN A 21 0.97 9.44 -4.27
N ILE A 22 0.10 10.14 -3.53
CA ILE A 22 -0.65 11.30 -4.05
C ILE A 22 0.31 12.43 -4.42
N ILE A 23 1.35 12.68 -3.62
CA ILE A 23 2.36 13.70 -3.92
C ILE A 23 3.13 13.30 -5.20
N VAL A 24 3.54 12.04 -5.31
CA VAL A 24 4.22 11.52 -6.52
C VAL A 24 3.32 11.59 -7.75
N LEU A 25 2.02 11.29 -7.60
CA LEU A 25 1.04 11.44 -8.67
C LEU A 25 0.91 12.90 -9.13
N ALA A 26 0.81 13.85 -8.19
CA ALA A 26 0.70 15.27 -8.51
C ALA A 26 1.96 15.80 -9.22
N LEU A 27 3.15 15.47 -8.70
CA LEU A 27 4.42 15.90 -9.30
C LEU A 27 4.66 15.25 -10.66
N SER A 28 4.40 13.96 -10.81
CA SER A 28 4.53 13.27 -12.09
C SER A 28 3.55 13.82 -13.13
N THR A 29 2.34 14.22 -12.73
CA THR A 29 1.39 14.90 -13.62
C THR A 29 1.95 16.22 -14.13
N ARG A 30 2.49 17.07 -13.24
CA ARG A 30 3.07 18.36 -13.61
C ARG A 30 4.29 18.22 -14.53
N VAL A 31 5.22 17.33 -14.18
CA VAL A 31 6.43 17.06 -14.97
C VAL A 31 6.07 16.57 -16.38
N ASN A 32 5.06 15.70 -16.49
CA ASN A 32 4.62 15.19 -17.80
C ASN A 32 3.81 16.22 -18.61
N LEU A 33 3.04 17.10 -17.96
CA LEU A 33 2.34 18.20 -18.64
C LEU A 33 3.32 19.13 -19.36
N TYR A 34 4.45 19.47 -18.73
CA TYR A 34 5.49 20.29 -19.36
C TYR A 34 6.09 19.67 -20.63
N GLN A 35 6.06 18.34 -20.74
CA GLN A 35 6.61 17.59 -21.86
C GLN A 35 5.53 17.14 -22.86
N ASP A 36 4.30 17.64 -22.74
CA ASP A 36 3.12 17.19 -23.51
C ASP A 36 2.96 15.66 -23.52
N PHE A 37 3.36 15.03 -22.42
CA PHE A 37 3.43 13.58 -22.25
C PHE A 37 4.29 12.87 -23.32
N PHE A 38 5.13 13.53 -24.10
CA PHE A 38 5.75 12.95 -25.31
C PHE A 38 6.55 11.66 -25.05
N PHE A 39 7.22 11.57 -23.90
CA PHE A 39 8.08 10.43 -23.56
C PHE A 39 7.35 9.42 -22.67
N ILE A 40 7.10 8.21 -23.20
CA ILE A 40 6.48 7.10 -22.46
C ILE A 40 7.26 6.73 -21.19
N ALA A 41 8.59 6.90 -21.21
CA ALA A 41 9.47 6.61 -20.09
C ALA A 41 9.15 7.44 -18.84
N ASP A 42 8.79 8.71 -19.00
CA ASP A 42 8.50 9.59 -17.84
C ASP A 42 7.07 9.43 -17.32
N ARG A 43 6.24 8.65 -18.02
CA ARG A 43 4.88 8.30 -17.60
C ARG A 43 4.85 7.14 -16.60
N PHE A 44 5.96 6.41 -16.40
CA PHE A 44 5.95 5.26 -15.50
C PHE A 44 5.59 5.63 -14.05
N PRO A 45 6.20 6.65 -13.41
CA PRO A 45 5.80 7.06 -12.06
C PRO A 45 4.32 7.45 -12.00
N PHE A 46 3.82 8.15 -13.03
CA PHE A 46 2.42 8.55 -13.12
C PHE A 46 1.46 7.35 -13.16
N VAL A 47 1.69 6.39 -14.06
CA VAL A 47 0.84 5.20 -14.20
C VAL A 47 0.94 4.31 -12.97
N LEU A 48 2.15 4.09 -12.45
CA LEU A 48 2.36 3.30 -11.24
C LEU A 48 1.69 3.94 -10.03
N SER A 49 1.69 5.26 -9.91
CA SER A 49 1.00 5.94 -8.83
C SER A 49 -0.52 5.78 -8.91
N ILE A 50 -1.11 5.78 -10.11
CA ILE A 50 -2.54 5.50 -10.29
C ILE A 50 -2.88 4.06 -9.86
N ILE A 51 -2.11 3.08 -10.33
CA ILE A 51 -2.30 1.66 -9.99
C ILE A 51 -2.13 1.46 -8.48
N THR A 52 -1.09 2.06 -7.90
CA THR A 52 -0.81 2.04 -6.47
C THR A 52 -1.97 2.65 -5.67
N PHE A 53 -2.47 3.82 -6.09
CA PHE A 53 -3.58 4.49 -5.42
C PHE A 53 -4.84 3.62 -5.45
N ALA A 54 -5.17 3.05 -6.60
CA ALA A 54 -6.33 2.17 -6.74
C ALA A 54 -6.20 0.90 -5.89
N LEU A 55 -5.06 0.20 -5.94
CA LEU A 55 -4.84 -1.03 -5.19
C LEU A 55 -4.78 -0.78 -3.68
N VAL A 56 -3.86 0.06 -3.23
CA VAL A 56 -3.65 0.33 -1.79
C VAL A 56 -4.86 1.05 -1.19
N GLY A 57 -5.49 1.96 -1.95
CA GLY A 57 -6.72 2.63 -1.57
C GLY A 57 -7.87 1.65 -1.39
N THR A 58 -8.09 0.74 -2.34
CA THR A 58 -9.12 -0.30 -2.23
C THR A 58 -8.83 -1.25 -1.07
N MET A 59 -7.59 -1.72 -0.91
CA MET A 59 -7.22 -2.60 0.20
C MET A 59 -7.49 -1.95 1.55
N THR A 60 -7.11 -0.68 1.71
CA THR A 60 -7.30 0.10 2.92
C THR A 60 -8.79 0.36 3.17
N PHE A 61 -9.54 0.76 2.15
CA PHE A 61 -10.98 0.99 2.24
C PHE A 61 -11.75 -0.27 2.65
N VAL A 62 -11.48 -1.40 2.02
CA VAL A 62 -12.13 -2.69 2.34
C VAL A 62 -11.77 -3.13 3.77
N ASP A 63 -10.53 -2.94 4.23
CA ASP A 63 -10.13 -3.26 5.61
C ASP A 63 -10.88 -2.42 6.65
N PHE A 64 -11.18 -1.15 6.34
CA PHE A 64 -12.03 -0.28 7.16
C PHE A 64 -13.50 -0.70 7.13
N CYS A 65 -14.05 -1.02 5.96
CA CYS A 65 -15.47 -1.36 5.80
C CYS A 65 -15.84 -2.73 6.36
N PHE A 66 -14.96 -3.73 6.23
CA PHE A 66 -15.30 -5.12 6.55
C PHE A 66 -14.48 -5.67 7.71
N ASN A 67 -15.16 -6.38 8.63
CA ASN A 67 -14.54 -7.04 9.78
C ASN A 67 -13.60 -8.20 9.42
N SER A 68 -13.91 -8.90 8.34
CA SER A 68 -13.12 -10.01 7.81
C SER A 68 -12.74 -9.69 6.36
N SER A 69 -11.79 -8.79 6.18
CA SER A 69 -11.24 -8.51 4.85
C SER A 69 -10.17 -9.53 4.49
N TYR A 70 -10.29 -10.16 3.32
CA TYR A 70 -9.22 -10.96 2.74
C TYR A 70 -8.01 -10.11 2.34
N THR A 71 -8.25 -8.87 1.88
CA THR A 71 -7.17 -7.97 1.45
C THR A 71 -6.30 -7.50 2.61
N GLY A 72 -6.83 -7.53 3.84
CA GLY A 72 -6.09 -7.18 5.05
C GLY A 72 -5.23 -8.31 5.63
N ARG A 73 -5.26 -9.51 5.02
CA ARG A 73 -4.48 -10.68 5.47
C ARG A 73 -3.02 -10.52 5.07
N PRO A 74 -2.07 -10.96 5.91
CA PRO A 74 -0.63 -10.78 5.66
C PRO A 74 -0.17 -11.36 4.32
N GLN A 75 -0.71 -12.51 3.91
CA GLN A 75 -0.31 -13.18 2.66
C GLN A 75 -0.62 -12.33 1.42
N PHE A 76 -1.80 -11.71 1.42
CA PHE A 76 -2.25 -10.86 0.33
C PHE A 76 -1.45 -9.55 0.31
N GLU A 77 -1.27 -8.92 1.47
CA GLU A 77 -0.50 -7.67 1.58
C GLU A 77 0.96 -7.84 1.17
N ILE A 78 1.62 -8.90 1.64
CA ILE A 78 3.00 -9.22 1.24
C ILE A 78 3.07 -9.41 -0.27
N GLY A 79 2.13 -10.14 -0.87
CA GLY A 79 2.07 -10.35 -2.31
C GLY A 79 1.96 -9.03 -3.08
N VAL A 80 0.96 -8.20 -2.75
CA VAL A 80 0.71 -6.93 -3.44
C VAL A 80 1.88 -5.97 -3.27
N PHE A 81 2.40 -5.78 -2.05
CA PHE A 81 3.52 -4.87 -1.81
C PHE A 81 4.84 -5.38 -2.40
N SER A 82 5.06 -6.69 -2.48
CA SER A 82 6.22 -7.24 -3.18
C SER A 82 6.16 -6.95 -4.68
N VAL A 83 5.01 -7.19 -5.32
CA VAL A 83 4.82 -6.94 -6.76
C VAL A 83 4.93 -5.45 -7.08
N LEU A 84 4.23 -4.60 -6.32
CA LEU A 84 4.36 -3.14 -6.47
C LEU A 84 5.79 -2.67 -6.22
N GLY A 85 6.46 -3.19 -5.20
CA GLY A 85 7.85 -2.86 -4.89
C GLY A 85 8.81 -3.23 -6.02
N ILE A 86 8.63 -4.38 -6.68
CA ILE A 86 9.45 -4.78 -7.84
C ILE A 86 9.21 -3.84 -9.02
N PHE A 87 7.96 -3.52 -9.34
CA PHE A 87 7.65 -2.59 -10.43
C PHE A 87 8.19 -1.19 -10.16
N TRP A 88 7.96 -0.66 -8.96
CA TRP A 88 8.53 0.61 -8.54
C TRP A 88 10.05 0.61 -8.66
N LEU A 89 10.74 -0.43 -8.21
CA LEU A 89 12.19 -0.54 -8.37
C LEU A 89 12.63 -0.50 -9.83
N ALA A 90 12.04 -1.36 -10.67
CA ALA A 90 12.45 -1.52 -12.07
C ALA A 90 12.24 -0.24 -12.87
N PHE A 91 11.06 0.36 -12.77
CA PHE A 91 10.71 1.55 -13.53
C PHE A 91 11.35 2.83 -12.96
N ASN A 92 11.56 2.92 -11.64
CA ASN A 92 12.33 4.03 -11.06
C ASN A 92 13.79 3.98 -11.44
N ALA A 93 14.40 2.80 -11.51
CA ALA A 93 15.77 2.63 -11.98
C ALA A 93 15.91 3.08 -13.45
N PHE A 94 14.97 2.67 -14.30
CA PHE A 94 14.92 3.09 -15.70
C PHE A 94 14.76 4.61 -15.85
N SER A 95 13.78 5.20 -15.16
CA SER A 95 13.51 6.65 -15.21
C SER A 95 14.69 7.46 -14.65
N SER A 96 15.27 7.01 -13.54
CA SER A 96 16.43 7.66 -12.92
C SER A 96 17.66 7.65 -13.81
N SER A 97 17.90 6.57 -14.58
CA SER A 97 19.01 6.50 -15.54
C SER A 97 18.86 7.55 -16.64
N ARG A 98 17.63 7.77 -17.14
CA ARG A 98 17.34 8.81 -18.14
C ARG A 98 17.60 10.21 -17.60
N TRP A 99 17.16 10.46 -16.37
CA TRP A 99 17.31 11.75 -15.70
C TRP A 99 18.75 12.08 -15.28
N GLN A 100 19.72 11.18 -15.45
CA GLN A 100 21.14 11.49 -15.20
C GLN A 100 21.66 12.63 -16.08
N SER A 101 21.10 12.77 -17.28
CA SER A 101 21.46 13.83 -18.23
C SER A 101 20.87 15.20 -17.88
N VAL A 102 19.91 15.27 -16.94
CA VAL A 102 19.25 16.51 -16.55
C VAL A 102 20.04 17.15 -15.40
N PRO A 103 20.60 18.36 -15.57
CA PRO A 103 21.29 19.06 -14.50
C PRO A 103 20.28 19.45 -13.41
N LEU A 104 20.36 18.81 -12.24
CA LEU A 104 19.49 19.10 -11.10
C LEU A 104 19.81 20.43 -10.39
N ASN A 105 20.79 21.19 -10.89
CA ASN A 105 21.09 22.53 -10.40
C ASN A 105 20.19 23.57 -11.09
N CYS A 106 18.93 23.63 -10.65
CA CYS A 106 17.92 24.50 -11.25
C CYS A 106 18.24 26.01 -11.11
N GLY A 107 19.18 26.38 -10.22
CA GLY A 107 19.61 27.77 -10.04
C GLY A 107 20.53 28.31 -11.14
N VAL A 108 21.01 27.44 -12.06
CA VAL A 108 21.82 27.85 -13.22
C VAL A 108 20.94 28.32 -14.38
N ILE A 109 19.65 28.01 -14.35
CA ILE A 109 18.71 28.37 -15.41
C ILE A 109 18.44 29.88 -15.32
N PRO A 110 18.57 30.65 -16.42
CA PRO A 110 18.27 32.07 -16.42
C PRO A 110 16.84 32.37 -15.95
N SER A 111 16.67 33.48 -15.23
CA SER A 111 15.37 33.91 -14.68
C SER A 111 14.28 34.16 -15.73
N ASP A 112 14.66 34.29 -17.00
CA ASP A 112 13.74 34.49 -18.13
C ASP A 112 12.91 33.24 -18.46
N PHE A 113 13.25 32.08 -17.88
CA PHE A 113 12.56 30.79 -18.11
C PHE A 113 11.94 30.23 -16.82
N PRO A 114 10.92 30.89 -16.24
CA PRO A 114 10.32 30.48 -14.97
C PRO A 114 9.70 29.07 -15.03
N ASP A 115 9.09 28.70 -16.15
CA ASP A 115 8.48 27.38 -16.32
C ASP A 115 9.52 26.24 -16.29
N THR A 116 10.68 26.46 -16.92
CA THR A 116 11.80 25.50 -16.91
C THR A 116 12.39 25.34 -15.52
N ILE A 117 12.50 26.44 -14.75
CA ILE A 117 12.98 26.41 -13.36
C ILE A 117 12.02 25.58 -12.51
N GLN A 118 10.70 25.84 -12.61
CA GLN A 118 9.70 25.08 -11.87
C GLN A 118 9.72 23.59 -12.25
N TRP A 119 9.74 23.28 -13.55
CA TRP A 119 9.84 21.90 -14.04
C TRP A 119 11.08 21.17 -13.47
N CYS A 120 12.24 21.84 -13.45
CA CYS A 120 13.46 21.28 -12.91
C CYS A 120 13.34 20.96 -11.40
N GLN A 121 12.74 21.87 -10.63
CA GLN A 121 12.52 21.68 -9.18
C GLN A 121 11.55 20.52 -8.92
N GLU A 122 10.45 20.45 -9.67
CA GLU A 122 9.46 19.37 -9.57
C GLU A 122 10.04 18.01 -9.97
N LEU A 123 10.87 17.96 -11.02
CA LEU A 123 11.58 16.75 -11.43
C LEU A 123 12.59 16.28 -10.38
N ALA A 124 13.33 17.21 -9.77
CA ALA A 124 14.27 16.90 -8.70
C ALA A 124 13.55 16.32 -7.47
N ALA A 125 12.41 16.92 -7.08
CA ALA A 125 11.56 16.41 -6.01
C ALA A 125 10.98 15.04 -6.34
N LEU A 126 10.42 14.87 -7.54
CA LEU A 126 9.86 13.61 -8.03
C LEU A 126 10.89 12.49 -7.96
N ARG A 127 12.12 12.75 -8.44
CA ARG A 127 13.22 11.77 -8.43
C ARG A 127 13.51 11.24 -7.03
N ILE A 128 13.48 12.09 -6.00
CA ILE A 128 13.73 11.65 -4.62
C ILE A 128 12.53 10.88 -4.08
N LEU A 129 11.32 11.39 -4.29
CA LEU A 129 10.10 10.83 -3.72
C LEU A 129 9.77 9.44 -4.26
N VAL A 130 10.02 9.15 -5.53
CA VAL A 130 9.81 7.80 -6.08
C VAL A 130 10.69 6.75 -5.41
N TRP A 131 11.92 7.10 -5.02
CA TRP A 131 12.81 6.19 -4.28
C TRP A 131 12.38 6.04 -2.82
N ILE A 132 11.91 7.12 -2.18
CA ILE A 132 11.33 7.04 -0.84
C ILE A 132 10.08 6.14 -0.86
N GLU A 133 9.24 6.26 -1.87
CA GLU A 133 8.04 5.42 -2.02
C GLU A 133 8.39 3.94 -2.19
N TRP A 134 9.38 3.64 -3.04
CA TRP A 134 9.91 2.28 -3.16
C TRP A 134 10.43 1.74 -1.81
N LEU A 135 11.21 2.53 -1.06
CA LEU A 135 11.70 2.15 0.26
C LEU A 135 10.54 1.86 1.23
N MET A 136 9.47 2.65 1.19
CA MET A 136 8.28 2.43 2.01
C MET A 136 7.60 1.10 1.68
N PHE A 137 7.45 0.75 0.40
CA PHE A 137 6.94 -0.58 0.00
C PHE A 137 7.85 -1.71 0.48
N PHE A 138 9.15 -1.56 0.29
CA PHE A 138 10.13 -2.57 0.68
C PHE A 138 10.14 -2.81 2.20
N PHE A 139 10.21 -1.75 3.00
CA PHE A 139 10.19 -1.87 4.46
C PHE A 139 8.85 -2.41 4.97
N THR A 140 7.72 -1.96 4.42
CA THR A 140 6.40 -2.48 4.79
C THR A 140 6.32 -3.97 4.49
N THR A 141 6.81 -4.41 3.33
CA THR A 141 6.87 -5.83 2.97
C THR A 141 7.72 -6.64 3.95
N ILE A 142 8.94 -6.17 4.25
CA ILE A 142 9.86 -6.89 5.15
C ILE A 142 9.32 -6.94 6.58
N ILE A 143 8.80 -5.85 7.11
CA ILE A 143 8.26 -5.79 8.46
C ILE A 143 7.05 -6.72 8.58
N THR A 144 6.13 -6.67 7.61
CA THR A 144 4.96 -7.54 7.59
C THR A 144 5.33 -9.01 7.45
N LEU A 145 6.31 -9.33 6.59
CA LEU A 145 6.82 -10.70 6.43
C LEU A 145 7.48 -11.20 7.72
N ARG A 146 8.42 -10.43 8.28
CA ARG A 146 9.10 -10.79 9.54
C ARG A 146 8.10 -10.98 10.66
N TYR A 147 7.16 -10.04 10.83
CA TYR A 147 6.12 -10.14 11.85
C TYR A 147 5.28 -11.42 11.69
N SER A 148 4.86 -11.71 10.45
CA SER A 148 4.04 -12.89 10.15
C SER A 148 4.79 -14.20 10.44
N ILE A 149 6.06 -14.29 10.05
CA ILE A 149 6.91 -15.46 10.32
C ILE A 149 7.13 -15.62 11.83
N THR A 150 7.47 -14.53 12.54
CA THR A 150 7.68 -14.57 13.99
C THR A 150 6.44 -15.07 14.72
N GLN A 151 5.25 -14.57 14.38
CA GLN A 151 4.01 -15.02 15.01
C GLN A 151 3.67 -16.48 14.66
N SER A 152 3.91 -16.90 13.42
CA SER A 152 3.76 -18.30 13.03
C SER A 152 4.69 -19.24 13.81
N ASN A 153 5.95 -18.84 14.03
CA ASN A 153 6.93 -19.61 14.78
C ASN A 153 6.59 -19.68 16.28
N LEU A 154 5.86 -18.71 16.81
CA LEU A 154 5.34 -18.71 18.18
C LEU A 154 4.07 -19.58 18.35
N GLY A 155 3.59 -20.24 17.28
CA GLY A 155 2.40 -21.10 17.31
C GLY A 155 1.09 -20.39 16.96
N ASN A 156 1.11 -19.06 16.75
CA ASN A 156 -0.07 -18.26 16.41
C ASN A 156 -0.42 -18.38 14.92
N LYS A 157 -0.85 -19.57 14.49
CA LYS A 157 -1.17 -19.87 13.08
C LYS A 157 -2.39 -19.12 12.55
N HIS A 158 -3.24 -18.57 13.44
CA HIS A 158 -4.42 -17.79 13.05
C HIS A 158 -4.08 -16.45 12.39
N ILE A 159 -2.83 -15.97 12.49
CA ILE A 159 -2.37 -14.74 11.83
C ILE A 159 -2.65 -14.74 10.32
N PHE A 160 -2.59 -15.90 9.66
CA PHE A 160 -2.87 -16.02 8.22
C PHE A 160 -4.36 -16.07 7.87
N ARG A 161 -5.23 -16.27 8.87
CA ARG A 161 -6.68 -16.40 8.67
C ARG A 161 -7.43 -15.09 8.91
N MET A 162 -6.81 -14.10 9.55
CA MET A 162 -7.44 -12.85 9.93
C MET A 162 -6.66 -11.63 9.42
N PRO A 163 -7.32 -10.47 9.28
CA PRO A 163 -6.64 -9.25 8.86
C PRO A 163 -5.71 -8.71 9.97
N LEU A 164 -4.53 -8.22 9.57
CA LEU A 164 -3.51 -7.69 10.49
C LEU A 164 -3.99 -6.49 11.31
N SER A 165 -4.92 -5.70 10.76
CA SER A 165 -5.56 -4.56 11.42
C SER A 165 -6.26 -4.94 12.73
N ARG A 166 -6.76 -6.19 12.79
CA ARG A 166 -7.50 -6.75 13.94
C ARG A 166 -6.76 -7.89 14.62
N TYR A 167 -5.54 -8.21 14.20
CA TYR A 167 -4.79 -9.32 14.77
C TYR A 167 -4.47 -9.07 16.25
N ASP A 168 -4.80 -10.06 17.07
CA ASP A 168 -4.47 -10.12 18.49
C ASP A 168 -3.78 -11.47 18.77
N PRO A 169 -2.50 -11.46 19.22
CA PRO A 169 -1.77 -12.69 19.54
C PRO A 169 -2.23 -13.36 20.84
N SER A 170 -3.01 -12.68 21.68
CA SER A 170 -3.50 -13.23 22.96
C SER A 170 -4.70 -14.16 22.80
N ILE A 171 -5.40 -14.06 21.67
CA ILE A 171 -6.52 -14.95 21.32
C ILE A 171 -5.92 -16.28 20.86
N ARG A 172 -5.85 -17.27 21.76
CA ARG A 172 -5.48 -18.64 21.42
C ARG A 172 -6.67 -19.35 20.74
N PRO A 173 -6.45 -20.16 19.69
CA PRO A 173 -7.53 -20.85 19.00
C PRO A 173 -8.20 -22.01 19.76
N ASP A 174 -7.93 -22.22 21.05
CA ASP A 174 -8.41 -23.40 21.78
C ASP A 174 -9.40 -23.06 22.90
N GLU A 175 -10.48 -23.86 22.91
CA GLU A 175 -11.64 -23.96 23.81
C GLU A 175 -12.88 -23.07 23.53
N ASN A 176 -13.85 -23.64 22.79
CA ASN A 176 -15.29 -23.33 22.80
C ASN A 176 -15.87 -22.10 22.06
N THR A 177 -15.18 -21.53 21.09
CA THR A 177 -15.89 -20.77 20.05
C THR A 177 -15.77 -21.50 18.74
N ASP A 178 -16.77 -22.39 18.56
CA ASP A 178 -17.34 -22.68 17.26
C ASP A 178 -17.22 -21.47 16.35
N PHE A 179 -16.94 -21.77 15.08
CA PHE A 179 -17.33 -20.91 13.98
C PHE A 179 -18.66 -20.25 14.33
N VAL A 180 -18.63 -18.93 14.59
CA VAL A 180 -19.80 -18.10 14.38
C VAL A 180 -20.06 -18.20 12.88
N GLU A 181 -20.82 -19.24 12.56
CA GLU A 181 -21.49 -19.48 11.31
C GLU A 181 -22.24 -18.19 11.00
N TYR A 182 -21.64 -17.41 10.10
CA TYR A 182 -22.25 -16.21 9.56
C TYR A 182 -23.53 -16.66 8.83
N GLY A 183 -24.67 -16.49 9.48
CA GLY A 183 -25.97 -16.35 8.82
C GLY A 183 -26.59 -17.63 8.25
N ARG A 184 -26.91 -18.59 9.12
CA ARG A 184 -28.00 -19.53 8.83
C ARG A 184 -28.95 -19.62 10.02
N ASP A 185 -29.62 -18.50 10.30
CA ASP A 185 -30.85 -18.47 11.07
C ASP A 185 -31.95 -19.22 10.30
N SER A 186 -31.93 -20.55 10.34
CA SER A 186 -33.10 -21.36 10.07
C SER A 186 -33.56 -21.98 11.37
N GLN A 187 -34.30 -21.18 12.15
CA GLN A 187 -35.17 -21.64 13.21
C GLN A 187 -36.22 -22.57 12.61
N PHE A 188 -35.94 -23.87 12.54
CA PHE A 188 -36.99 -24.88 12.41
C PHE A 188 -37.30 -25.42 13.80
N LEU A 189 -38.35 -24.85 14.37
CA LEU A 189 -39.03 -25.30 15.59
C LEU A 189 -39.34 -26.80 15.51
N PRO A 190 -38.94 -27.63 16.50
CA PRO A 190 -39.46 -28.98 16.62
C PRO A 190 -40.91 -28.88 17.07
N TYR A 191 -41.84 -29.36 16.23
CA TYR A 191 -43.25 -29.49 16.58
C TYR A 191 -43.38 -30.29 17.89
N ALA A 192 -43.79 -29.59 18.94
CA ALA A 192 -44.29 -30.19 20.16
C ALA A 192 -45.54 -31.02 19.81
N LYS A 193 -45.48 -32.32 20.10
CA LYS A 193 -46.65 -33.21 20.11
C LYS A 193 -47.71 -32.61 21.02
N MET A 194 -48.89 -32.33 20.47
CA MET A 194 -50.11 -32.22 21.26
C MET A 194 -50.85 -33.55 21.16
N ASN A 195 -51.14 -34.12 22.32
CA ASN A 195 -52.07 -35.24 22.52
C ASN A 195 -53.50 -34.79 22.24
#